data_AF-A0A955PJ44-F1
#
_entry.id   AF-A0A955PJ44-F1
#
_cell.length_a   1.000
_cell.length_b   1.000
_cell.length_c   1.000
_cell.angle_alpha   90.00
_cell.angle_beta   90.00
_cell.angle_gamma   90.00
#
_symmetry.space_group_name_H-M   'P 1'
#
loop_
_entity.id
_entity.type
_entity.pdbx_description
1 polymer ?
#
loop_
_entity_poly.entity_id
_entity_poly.type
_entity_poly.pdbx_seq_one_letter_code
_entity_poly.pdbx_strand_id
1 'polypeptide(L)'
;MSIDKMNRPQFAKGVIPGILLALAFAAFLPQSLQAAEEKNLDYSVIEKIPVFHEDRAKPLDTFARETMRLVAGREKWRNPKEGDDRLKREPMTNLLSMLFEADEWRDIPVIHIDKANVKEILGMDGKAEWITYEGLKNNPGFKSVIEDIRKKHRESEDGKPKLTPVERKVSDLNGVLNRMDSVFYGTAFTVVPVEHNGVPGWLSLQEMADSGKNRTRS
;
A
#
# COMPACT_ATOMS: atom_id res chain seq x y z
N MET A 1 -57.62 -54.72 -38.26
CA MET A 1 -57.58 -55.83 -37.26
C MET A 1 -56.50 -56.78 -37.76
N SER A 2 -55.39 -57.06 -37.09
CA SER A 2 -55.19 -57.35 -35.67
C SER A 2 -53.70 -57.15 -35.32
N ILE A 3 -53.35 -56.28 -34.37
CA ILE A 3 -52.74 -56.59 -33.04
C ILE A 3 -52.77 -58.11 -32.70
N ASP A 4 -51.77 -58.81 -32.17
CA ASP A 4 -50.80 -58.48 -31.12
C ASP A 4 -49.87 -59.70 -30.88
N LYS A 5 -48.65 -59.44 -30.36
CA LYS A 5 -47.77 -60.33 -29.54
C LYS A 5 -47.26 -61.66 -30.17
N MET A 6 -46.03 -62.14 -29.92
CA MET A 6 -45.17 -62.05 -28.74
C MET A 6 -43.80 -62.65 -29.10
N ASN A 7 -42.66 -62.05 -28.70
CA ASN A 7 -41.74 -62.64 -27.70
C ASN A 7 -40.57 -61.69 -27.36
N ARG A 8 -40.34 -61.46 -26.05
CA ARG A 8 -39.18 -60.78 -25.42
C ARG A 8 -38.09 -61.85 -25.11
N PRO A 9 -36.86 -61.61 -24.57
CA PRO A 9 -36.32 -60.44 -23.84
C PRO A 9 -34.86 -59.99 -24.21
N GLN A 10 -34.55 -58.69 -24.12
CA GLN A 10 -33.71 -58.00 -23.11
C GLN A 10 -32.25 -58.49 -22.99
N PHE A 11 -31.24 -57.63 -23.26
CA PHE A 11 -30.08 -57.41 -22.36
C PHE A 11 -29.26 -56.15 -22.75
N ALA A 12 -29.17 -55.26 -21.75
CA ALA A 12 -28.09 -54.33 -21.37
C ALA A 12 -27.42 -53.36 -22.37
N LYS A 13 -27.59 -52.07 -22.04
CA LYS A 13 -26.90 -50.89 -22.57
C LYS A 13 -25.44 -50.84 -22.09
N GLY A 14 -24.48 -50.78 -23.01
CA GLY A 14 -23.08 -50.47 -22.72
C GLY A 14 -22.83 -48.95 -22.75
N VAL A 15 -22.90 -48.31 -21.58
CA VAL A 15 -22.46 -46.92 -21.36
C VAL A 15 -20.97 -46.97 -21.00
N ILE A 16 -20.08 -47.09 -21.98
CA ILE A 16 -18.63 -47.19 -21.71
C ILE A 16 -17.71 -46.24 -22.52
N PRO A 17 -18.09 -45.54 -23.62
CA PRO A 17 -17.12 -44.66 -24.29
C PRO A 17 -17.01 -43.24 -23.70
N GLY A 18 -17.92 -42.83 -22.80
CA GLY A 18 -17.97 -41.45 -22.28
C GLY A 18 -17.01 -41.14 -21.11
N ILE A 19 -16.58 -42.16 -20.36
CA ILE A 19 -15.82 -41.96 -19.12
C ILE A 19 -14.32 -41.77 -19.42
N LEU A 20 -13.79 -42.39 -20.48
CA LEU A 20 -12.39 -42.24 -20.86
C LEU A 20 -12.08 -40.86 -21.48
N LEU A 21 -13.05 -40.24 -22.15
CA LEU A 21 -12.85 -38.91 -22.74
C LEU A 21 -12.93 -37.78 -21.69
N ALA A 22 -13.72 -37.96 -20.63
CA ALA A 22 -13.80 -37.01 -19.51
C ALA A 22 -12.52 -37.02 -18.66
N LEU A 23 -11.86 -38.17 -18.51
CA LEU A 23 -10.58 -38.28 -17.78
C LEU A 23 -9.40 -37.67 -18.55
N ALA A 24 -9.41 -37.72 -19.88
CA ALA A 24 -8.37 -37.11 -20.70
C ALA A 24 -8.43 -35.56 -20.69
N PHE A 25 -9.60 -34.97 -20.47
CA PHE A 25 -9.75 -33.51 -20.39
C PHE A 25 -9.31 -32.93 -19.03
N ALA A 26 -9.39 -33.73 -17.95
CA ALA A 26 -8.90 -33.33 -16.64
C ALA A 26 -7.36 -33.25 -16.56
N ALA A 27 -6.64 -33.93 -17.47
CA ALA A 27 -5.18 -33.91 -17.53
C ALA A 27 -4.60 -32.69 -18.28
N PHE A 28 -5.43 -31.92 -18.99
CA PHE A 28 -5.04 -30.68 -19.67
C PHE A 28 -5.46 -29.41 -18.92
N LEU A 29 -5.91 -29.55 -17.66
CA LEU A 29 -6.02 -28.39 -16.78
C LEU A 29 -4.59 -27.90 -16.47
N PRO A 30 -4.27 -26.61 -16.72
CA PRO A 30 -2.96 -26.07 -16.38
C PRO A 30 -2.74 -26.24 -14.88
N GLN A 31 -1.84 -27.15 -14.49
CA GLN A 31 -1.48 -27.43 -13.10
C GLN A 31 -0.58 -26.35 -12.47
N SER A 32 -0.42 -25.19 -13.11
CA SER A 32 0.39 -24.09 -12.59
C SER A 32 -0.46 -23.06 -11.85
N LEU A 33 -1.14 -23.50 -10.81
CA LEU A 33 -1.51 -22.66 -9.67
C LEU A 33 -0.80 -23.24 -8.45
N GLN A 34 0.52 -23.34 -8.53
CA GLN A 34 1.32 -23.25 -7.33
C GLN A 34 1.05 -21.86 -6.77
N ALA A 35 0.15 -21.79 -5.78
CA ALA A 35 0.16 -20.70 -4.83
C ALA A 35 1.61 -20.59 -4.39
N ALA A 36 2.29 -19.52 -4.84
CA ALA A 36 3.61 -19.22 -4.33
C ALA A 36 3.43 -19.16 -2.81
N GLU A 37 4.07 -20.07 -2.10
CA GLU A 37 4.18 -19.96 -0.65
C GLU A 37 4.89 -18.63 -0.44
N GLU A 38 4.13 -17.59 -0.05
CA GLU A 38 4.70 -16.30 0.34
C GLU A 38 5.59 -16.60 1.54
N LYS A 39 6.87 -16.83 1.25
CA LYS A 39 7.87 -17.04 2.27
C LYS A 39 7.95 -15.74 3.04
N ASN A 40 7.33 -15.72 4.22
CA ASN A 40 7.41 -14.58 5.12
C ASN A 40 8.88 -14.24 5.31
N LEU A 41 9.27 -13.06 4.85
CA LEU A 41 10.62 -12.56 4.99
C LEU A 41 10.89 -12.36 6.49
N ASP A 42 12.01 -12.88 6.96
CA ASP A 42 12.47 -12.65 8.33
C ASP A 42 13.15 -11.29 8.42
N TYR A 43 12.51 -10.35 9.13
CA TYR A 43 13.00 -8.99 9.32
C TYR A 43 13.73 -8.78 10.65
N SER A 44 13.97 -9.83 11.45
CA SER A 44 14.48 -9.76 12.83
C SER A 44 15.80 -9.00 13.00
N VAL A 45 16.60 -8.92 11.93
CA VAL A 45 17.85 -8.16 11.90
C VAL A 45 17.59 -6.69 11.56
N ILE A 46 16.82 -6.42 10.49
CA ILE A 46 16.64 -5.07 9.97
C ILE A 46 15.64 -4.24 10.80
N GLU A 47 14.70 -4.89 11.50
CA GLU A 47 13.70 -4.23 12.36
C GLU A 47 14.34 -3.38 13.47
N LYS A 48 15.58 -3.73 13.86
CA LYS A 48 16.35 -3.09 14.93
C LYS A 48 17.18 -1.91 14.46
N ILE A 49 17.25 -1.65 13.15
CA ILE A 49 18.01 -0.50 12.62
C ILE A 49 17.39 0.79 13.18
N PRO A 50 18.18 1.67 13.82
CA PRO A 50 17.67 2.95 14.30
C PRO A 50 17.39 3.90 13.14
N VAL A 51 16.22 4.54 13.18
CA VAL A 51 15.81 5.62 12.26
C VAL A 51 15.54 6.87 13.09
N PHE A 52 16.10 8.01 12.70
CA PHE A 52 15.89 9.28 13.39
C PHE A 52 14.72 10.06 12.81
N HIS A 53 13.59 10.09 13.53
CA HIS A 53 12.37 10.72 13.05
C HIS A 53 11.66 11.47 14.19
N GLU A 54 11.18 12.69 13.94
CA GLU A 54 10.56 13.58 14.96
C GLU A 54 11.48 13.75 16.19
N ASP A 55 12.72 14.16 15.94
CA ASP A 55 13.73 14.45 16.96
C ASP A 55 14.13 13.27 17.86
N ARG A 56 13.72 12.04 17.51
CA ARG A 56 14.00 10.84 18.28
C ARG A 56 14.41 9.68 17.38
N ALA A 57 15.45 8.96 17.77
CA ALA A 57 15.78 7.66 17.19
C ALA A 57 14.78 6.59 17.67
N LYS A 58 14.19 5.86 16.72
CA LYS A 58 13.28 4.72 16.97
C LYS A 58 13.65 3.53 16.09
N PRO A 59 13.37 2.28 16.50
CA PRO A 59 13.58 1.12 15.64
C PRO A 59 12.80 1.24 14.33
N LEU A 60 13.36 0.73 13.24
CA LEU A 60 12.76 0.76 11.91
C LEU A 60 11.36 0.13 11.88
N ASP A 61 11.13 -0.92 12.65
CA ASP A 61 9.82 -1.57 12.74
C ASP A 61 8.77 -0.72 13.49
N THR A 62 9.20 0.07 14.48
CA THR A 62 8.33 1.11 15.06
C THR A 62 7.96 2.15 14.01
N PHE A 63 8.93 2.61 13.21
CA PHE A 63 8.70 3.55 12.12
C PHE A 63 7.77 2.96 11.04
N ALA A 64 7.90 1.67 10.70
CA ALA A 64 7.04 0.97 9.76
C ALA A 64 5.59 0.92 10.25
N ARG A 65 5.38 0.52 11.51
CA ARG A 65 4.06 0.49 12.14
C ARG A 65 3.39 1.86 12.20
N GLU A 66 4.13 2.89 12.59
CA GLU A 66 3.66 4.27 12.58
C GLU A 66 3.29 4.75 11.17
N THR A 67 4.12 4.44 10.17
CA THR A 67 3.85 4.79 8.77
C THR A 67 2.56 4.14 8.28
N MET A 68 2.36 2.84 8.54
CA MET A 68 1.14 2.15 8.12
C MET A 68 -0.10 2.64 8.86
N ARG A 69 -0.01 2.93 10.17
CA ARG A 69 -1.11 3.58 10.91
C ARG A 69 -1.49 4.92 10.31
N LEU A 70 -0.50 5.74 9.97
CA LEU A 70 -0.71 7.06 9.40
C LEU A 70 -1.35 6.99 8.01
N VAL A 71 -0.79 6.18 7.11
CA VAL A 71 -1.25 6.07 5.72
C VAL A 71 -2.59 5.34 5.63
N ALA A 72 -2.64 4.15 6.24
CA ALA A 72 -3.71 3.19 5.99
C ALA A 72 -4.75 3.10 7.11
N GLY A 73 -4.56 3.85 8.20
CA GLY A 73 -5.40 3.78 9.40
C GLY A 73 -5.17 2.52 10.25
N ARG A 74 -4.25 1.63 9.84
CA ARG A 74 -3.97 0.34 10.51
C ARG A 74 -2.55 -0.11 10.23
N GLU A 75 -1.93 -0.79 11.19
CA GLU A 75 -0.56 -1.32 11.04
C GLU A 75 -0.48 -2.41 9.97
N LYS A 76 -1.35 -3.42 10.10
CA LYS A 76 -1.43 -4.53 9.16
C LYS A 76 -2.48 -4.17 8.11
N TRP A 77 -2.01 -3.90 6.90
CA TRP A 77 -2.84 -3.53 5.77
C TRP A 77 -2.55 -4.48 4.60
N ARG A 78 -3.57 -4.73 3.77
CA ARG A 78 -3.47 -5.57 2.58
C ARG A 78 -3.76 -4.73 1.34
N ASN A 79 -3.00 -4.97 0.28
CA ASN A 79 -3.30 -4.50 -1.05
C ASN A 79 -4.63 -5.06 -1.57
N PRO A 80 -5.63 -4.22 -1.90
CA PRO A 80 -6.88 -4.68 -2.49
C PRO A 80 -6.67 -5.45 -3.80
N LYS A 81 -5.56 -5.24 -4.51
CA LYS A 81 -5.23 -5.92 -5.78
C LYS A 81 -4.80 -7.38 -5.59
N GLU A 82 -4.48 -7.84 -4.38
CA GLU A 82 -3.88 -9.17 -4.14
C GLU A 82 -4.89 -10.30 -3.88
N GLY A 83 -6.21 -10.04 -4.00
CA GLY A 83 -7.21 -11.10 -4.17
C GLY A 83 -7.55 -12.01 -2.97
N ASP A 84 -6.73 -12.10 -1.92
CA ASP A 84 -7.05 -12.91 -0.71
C ASP A 84 -7.26 -12.05 0.54
N ASP A 85 -8.50 -12.05 1.06
CA ASP A 85 -8.88 -11.27 2.24
C ASP A 85 -8.21 -11.67 3.57
N ARG A 86 -7.49 -12.79 3.60
CA ARG A 86 -6.91 -13.36 4.83
C ARG A 86 -5.43 -13.02 5.03
N LEU A 87 -4.74 -12.54 4.00
CA LEU A 87 -3.30 -12.24 4.04
C LEU A 87 -3.08 -10.75 4.36
N LYS A 88 -3.00 -10.39 5.64
CA LYS A 88 -2.53 -9.05 6.02
C LYS A 88 -1.01 -9.03 5.94
N ARG A 89 -0.43 -8.14 5.13
CA ARG A 89 1.04 -7.97 5.06
C ARG A 89 1.57 -7.33 6.33
N GLU A 90 2.74 -7.78 6.76
CA GLU A 90 3.46 -7.18 7.89
C GLU A 90 3.87 -5.72 7.57
N PRO A 91 3.89 -4.81 8.57
CA PRO A 91 4.22 -3.40 8.35
C PRO A 91 5.58 -3.19 7.68
N MET A 92 6.57 -4.01 8.06
CA MET A 92 7.91 -4.00 7.47
C MET A 92 7.88 -4.35 5.97
N THR A 93 7.11 -5.37 5.57
CA THR A 93 6.93 -5.73 4.16
C THR A 93 6.35 -4.56 3.37
N ASN A 94 5.30 -3.92 3.90
CA ASN A 94 4.67 -2.78 3.23
C ASN A 94 5.63 -1.58 3.14
N LEU A 95 6.38 -1.28 4.20
CA LEU A 95 7.34 -0.18 4.20
C LEU A 95 8.43 -0.39 3.14
N LEU A 96 9.01 -1.59 3.06
CA LEU A 96 10.05 -1.89 2.10
C LEU A 96 9.51 -1.96 0.67
N SER A 97 8.33 -2.53 0.47
CA SER A 97 7.64 -2.51 -0.83
C SER A 97 7.35 -1.07 -1.27
N MET A 98 6.93 -0.16 -0.37
CA MET A 98 6.81 1.28 -0.70
C MET A 98 8.13 1.89 -1.16
N LEU A 99 9.26 1.53 -0.51
CA LEU A 99 10.57 2.04 -0.88
C LEU A 99 11.06 1.50 -2.24
N PHE A 100 10.89 0.21 -2.50
CA PHE A 100 11.44 -0.45 -3.70
C PHE A 100 10.50 -0.45 -4.91
N GLU A 101 9.19 -0.33 -4.69
CA GLU A 101 8.13 -0.43 -5.71
C GLU A 101 7.28 0.85 -5.72
N ALA A 102 7.91 2.01 -5.52
CA ALA A 102 7.23 3.30 -5.36
C ALA A 102 6.22 3.62 -6.48
N ASP A 103 6.54 3.26 -7.72
CA ASP A 103 5.66 3.48 -8.87
C ASP A 103 4.35 2.67 -8.77
N GLU A 104 4.40 1.45 -8.22
CA GLU A 104 3.19 0.65 -8.01
C GLU A 104 2.33 1.25 -6.90
N TRP A 105 2.97 1.70 -5.81
CA TRP A 105 2.30 2.25 -4.64
C TRP A 105 1.56 3.57 -4.91
N ARG A 106 1.97 4.31 -5.93
CA ARG A 106 1.28 5.53 -6.38
C ARG A 106 -0.18 5.28 -6.78
N ASP A 107 -0.45 4.10 -7.31
CA ASP A 107 -1.75 3.68 -7.86
C ASP A 107 -2.48 2.65 -6.99
N ILE A 108 -1.98 2.38 -5.78
CA ILE A 108 -2.63 1.50 -4.82
C ILE A 108 -3.56 2.34 -3.91
N PRO A 109 -4.85 1.98 -3.78
CA PRO A 109 -5.77 2.72 -2.91
C PRO A 109 -5.52 2.35 -1.45
N VAL A 110 -4.56 3.03 -0.82
CA VAL A 110 -4.11 2.75 0.55
C VAL A 110 -4.39 3.88 1.53
N ILE A 111 -4.54 5.11 1.06
CA ILE A 111 -4.74 6.28 1.93
C ILE A 111 -6.17 6.24 2.46
N HIS A 112 -6.33 6.05 3.77
CA HIS A 112 -7.64 5.89 4.40
C HIS A 112 -8.32 7.25 4.67
N ILE A 113 -9.59 7.37 4.26
CA ILE A 113 -10.41 8.57 4.43
C ILE A 113 -11.66 8.22 5.27
N ASP A 114 -11.69 8.64 6.54
CA ASP A 114 -12.73 8.23 7.50
C ASP A 114 -13.87 9.24 7.65
N LYS A 115 -13.71 10.50 7.21
CA LYS A 115 -14.71 11.57 7.40
C LYS A 115 -15.53 11.86 6.15
N ALA A 116 -16.86 11.81 6.27
CA ALA A 116 -17.79 12.07 5.17
C ALA A 116 -17.62 13.46 4.52
N ASN A 117 -17.40 14.51 5.31
CA ASN A 117 -17.16 15.86 4.79
C ASN A 117 -15.84 15.99 4.01
N VAL A 118 -14.81 15.20 4.36
CA VAL A 118 -13.57 15.13 3.58
C VAL A 118 -13.80 14.34 2.29
N LYS A 119 -14.55 13.23 2.35
CA LYS A 119 -14.93 12.46 1.14
C LYS A 119 -15.69 13.33 0.12
N GLU A 120 -16.60 14.18 0.60
CA GLU A 120 -17.36 15.14 -0.23
C GLU A 120 -16.43 16.12 -0.95
N ILE A 121 -15.47 16.73 -0.25
CA ILE A 121 -14.46 17.62 -0.85
C ILE A 121 -13.62 16.91 -1.90
N LEU A 122 -13.28 15.65 -1.63
CA LEU A 122 -12.51 14.82 -2.55
C LEU A 122 -13.35 14.28 -3.72
N GLY A 123 -14.67 14.49 -3.73
CA GLY A 123 -15.56 13.94 -4.75
C GLY A 123 -15.62 12.41 -4.73
N MET A 124 -15.36 11.78 -3.59
CA MET A 124 -15.40 10.33 -3.43
C MET A 124 -16.84 9.84 -3.30
N ASP A 125 -17.14 8.64 -3.81
CA ASP A 125 -18.34 7.91 -3.41
C ASP A 125 -18.31 7.74 -1.88
N GLY A 126 -19.41 8.07 -1.19
CA GLY A 126 -19.49 7.98 0.27
C GLY A 126 -19.14 6.59 0.83
N LYS A 127 -19.26 5.54 0.00
CA LYS A 127 -18.88 4.17 0.33
C LYS A 127 -17.38 3.87 0.20
N ALA A 128 -16.64 4.63 -0.60
CA ALA A 128 -15.20 4.41 -0.76
C ALA A 128 -14.45 4.85 0.51
N GLU A 129 -13.58 3.99 1.04
CA GLU A 129 -12.79 4.28 2.26
C GLU A 129 -11.33 4.61 1.97
N TRP A 130 -10.83 4.30 0.76
CA TRP A 130 -9.44 4.51 0.39
C TRP A 130 -9.31 5.28 -0.92
N ILE A 131 -8.23 6.06 -1.03
CA ILE A 131 -7.82 6.77 -2.24
C ILE A 131 -6.36 6.44 -2.55
N THR A 132 -5.98 6.51 -3.82
CA THR A 132 -4.58 6.34 -4.25
C THR A 132 -3.78 7.60 -3.94
N TYR A 133 -2.45 7.48 -3.87
CA TYR A 133 -1.56 8.63 -3.71
C TYR A 133 -1.73 9.62 -4.88
N GLU A 134 -1.73 9.14 -6.13
CA GLU A 134 -1.93 10.01 -7.30
C GLU A 134 -3.33 10.61 -7.35
N GLY A 135 -4.34 9.84 -6.91
CA GLY A 135 -5.72 10.30 -6.81
C GLY A 135 -5.85 11.47 -5.84
N LEU A 136 -5.24 11.38 -4.66
CA LEU A 136 -5.24 12.46 -3.67
C LEU A 136 -4.39 13.65 -4.11
N LYS A 137 -3.15 13.40 -4.54
CA LYS A 137 -2.19 14.43 -4.97
C LYS A 137 -2.75 15.27 -6.11
N ASN A 138 -3.48 14.67 -7.05
CA ASN A 138 -4.05 15.37 -8.19
C ASN A 138 -5.47 15.87 -7.98
N ASN A 139 -6.09 15.59 -6.83
CA ASN A 139 -7.47 15.96 -6.55
C ASN A 139 -7.65 17.50 -6.49
N PRO A 140 -8.55 18.09 -7.31
CA PRO A 140 -8.76 19.54 -7.32
C PRO A 140 -9.30 20.09 -5.99
N GLY A 141 -10.22 19.38 -5.33
CA GLY A 141 -10.79 19.78 -4.05
C GLY A 141 -9.74 19.79 -2.94
N PHE A 142 -8.90 18.76 -2.88
CA PHE A 142 -7.74 18.73 -2.00
C PHE A 142 -6.80 19.92 -2.22
N LYS A 143 -6.38 20.15 -3.47
CA LYS A 143 -5.47 21.26 -3.82
C LYS A 143 -6.05 22.62 -3.43
N SER A 144 -7.34 22.84 -3.70
CA SER A 144 -8.01 24.09 -3.33
C SER A 144 -7.93 24.36 -1.83
N VAL A 145 -8.27 23.37 -1.00
CA VAL A 145 -8.25 23.54 0.47
C VAL A 145 -6.82 23.72 0.99
N ILE A 146 -5.83 23.05 0.40
CA ILE A 146 -4.41 23.25 0.77
C ILE A 146 -3.95 24.67 0.45
N GLU A 147 -4.35 25.23 -0.69
CA GLU A 147 -4.05 26.64 -1.01
C GLU A 147 -4.70 27.62 -0.04
N ASP A 148 -5.95 27.35 0.38
CA ASP A 148 -6.63 28.16 1.39
C ASP A 148 -5.91 28.10 2.75
N ILE A 149 -5.49 26.90 3.17
CA ILE A 149 -4.70 26.70 4.40
C ILE A 149 -3.37 27.47 4.32
N ARG A 150 -2.67 27.39 3.18
CA ARG A 150 -1.41 28.14 2.95
C ARG A 150 -1.64 29.64 2.99
N LYS A 151 -2.74 30.13 2.42
CA LYS A 151 -3.12 31.55 2.48
C LYS A 151 -3.34 32.00 3.92
N LYS A 152 -4.10 31.23 4.71
CA LYS A 152 -4.33 31.54 6.13
C LYS A 152 -3.03 31.55 6.94
N HIS A 153 -2.09 30.65 6.66
CA HIS A 153 -0.76 30.67 7.30
C HIS A 153 0.00 31.96 7.01
N ARG A 154 -0.06 32.48 5.77
CA ARG A 154 0.60 33.75 5.42
C ARG A 154 -0.05 34.97 6.07
N GLU A 155 -1.35 34.90 6.32
CA GLU A 155 -2.13 35.97 6.91
C GLU A 155 -2.14 35.93 8.45
N SER A 156 -1.69 34.84 9.08
CA SER A 156 -1.64 34.73 10.54
C SER A 156 -0.41 35.43 11.14
N GLU A 157 -0.63 36.38 12.04
CA GLU A 157 0.42 37.14 12.73
C GLU A 157 1.34 36.28 13.61
N ASP A 158 0.83 35.19 14.17
CA ASP A 158 1.54 34.26 15.07
C ASP A 158 2.02 32.97 14.38
N GLY A 159 1.84 32.88 13.06
CA GLY A 159 2.14 31.68 12.26
C GLY A 159 1.20 30.50 12.49
N LYS A 160 0.13 30.65 13.28
CA LYS A 160 -0.81 29.58 13.64
C LYS A 160 -2.22 29.91 13.14
N PRO A 161 -2.57 29.54 11.90
CA PRO A 161 -3.88 29.82 11.37
C PRO A 161 -4.97 29.05 12.10
N LYS A 162 -6.12 29.70 12.27
CA LYS A 162 -7.34 29.05 12.75
C LYS A 162 -7.92 28.20 11.64
N LEU A 163 -7.63 26.91 11.68
CA LEU A 163 -8.17 25.93 10.74
C LEU A 163 -9.56 25.46 11.18
N THR A 164 -10.44 25.19 10.23
CA THR A 164 -11.69 24.45 10.49
C THR A 164 -11.38 22.97 10.75
N PRO A 165 -12.33 22.18 11.31
CA PRO A 165 -12.12 20.74 11.50
C PRO A 165 -11.80 20.00 10.18
N VAL A 166 -12.42 20.43 9.09
CA VAL A 166 -12.19 19.89 7.75
C VAL A 166 -10.79 20.24 7.25
N GLU A 167 -10.39 21.50 7.36
CA GLU A 167 -9.05 21.96 6.95
C GLU A 167 -7.95 21.25 7.72
N ARG A 168 -8.12 21.01 9.03
CA ARG A 168 -7.20 20.18 9.80
C ARG A 168 -7.06 18.78 9.20
N LYS A 169 -8.17 18.14 8.85
CA LYS A 169 -8.14 16.79 8.26
C LYS A 169 -7.47 16.78 6.89
N VAL A 170 -7.70 17.80 6.07
CA VAL A 170 -6.98 17.96 4.79
C VAL A 170 -5.49 18.22 5.01
N SER A 171 -5.12 19.00 6.01
CA SER A 171 -3.72 19.19 6.42
C SER A 171 -3.08 17.88 6.89
N ASP A 172 -3.81 17.05 7.66
CA ASP A 172 -3.35 15.72 8.08
C ASP A 172 -3.06 14.85 6.84
N LEU A 173 -3.94 14.87 5.84
CA LEU A 173 -3.75 14.15 4.57
C LEU A 173 -2.55 14.65 3.75
N ASN A 174 -2.23 15.94 3.81
CA ASN A 174 -0.99 16.45 3.24
C ASN A 174 0.24 15.90 3.97
N GLY A 175 0.15 15.72 5.30
CA GLY A 175 1.16 15.00 6.07
C GLY A 175 1.31 13.54 5.63
N VAL A 176 0.21 12.87 5.29
CA VAL A 176 0.24 11.51 4.72
C VAL A 176 0.99 11.49 3.38
N LEU A 177 0.69 12.41 2.46
CA LEU A 177 1.41 12.50 1.17
C LEU A 177 2.91 12.74 1.38
N ASN A 178 3.27 13.67 2.27
CA ASN A 178 4.68 13.93 2.59
C ASN A 178 5.38 12.70 3.18
N ARG A 179 4.70 11.93 4.04
CA ARG A 179 5.24 10.67 4.57
C ARG A 179 5.50 9.69 3.43
N MET A 180 4.52 9.46 2.57
CA MET A 180 4.68 8.54 1.44
C MET A 180 5.81 8.98 0.50
N ASP A 181 5.87 10.27 0.15
CA ASP A 181 6.97 10.83 -0.66
C ASP A 181 8.33 10.56 -0.01
N SER A 182 8.47 10.81 1.29
CA SER A 182 9.75 10.59 1.97
C SER A 182 10.17 9.11 1.99
N VAL A 183 9.21 8.17 2.05
CA VAL A 183 9.49 6.75 1.94
C VAL A 183 9.87 6.38 0.51
N PHE A 184 9.11 6.84 -0.49
CA PHE A 184 9.35 6.57 -1.92
C PHE A 184 10.73 7.04 -2.37
N TYR A 185 11.19 8.20 -1.90
CA TYR A 185 12.49 8.76 -2.25
C TYR A 185 13.60 8.39 -1.26
N GLY A 186 13.34 7.53 -0.28
CA GLY A 186 14.35 7.10 0.69
C GLY A 186 14.80 8.17 1.70
N THR A 187 14.21 9.37 1.69
CA THR A 187 14.56 10.48 2.60
C THR A 187 14.02 10.27 4.02
N ALA A 188 13.01 9.40 4.18
CA ALA A 188 12.49 8.98 5.49
C ALA A 188 13.47 8.12 6.30
N PHE A 189 14.45 7.49 5.63
CA PHE A 189 15.33 6.50 6.24
C PHE A 189 16.65 7.14 6.69
N THR A 190 16.57 8.01 7.68
CA THR A 190 17.68 8.67 8.38
C THR A 190 18.39 7.70 9.33
N VAL A 191 19.22 6.83 8.77
CA VAL A 191 19.81 5.66 9.47
C VAL A 191 21.28 5.83 9.83
N VAL A 192 21.98 6.81 9.24
CA VAL A 192 23.42 7.00 9.49
C VAL A 192 23.66 8.24 10.35
N PRO A 193 24.15 8.09 11.58
CA PRO A 193 24.61 9.23 12.36
C PRO A 193 25.88 9.80 11.72
N VAL A 194 25.91 11.11 11.56
CA VAL A 194 27.09 11.85 11.09
C VAL A 194 27.40 12.98 12.04
N GLU A 195 28.67 13.35 12.13
CA GLU A 195 29.09 14.56 12.82
C GLU A 195 29.47 15.59 11.76
N HIS A 196 28.82 16.75 11.76
CA HIS A 196 29.16 17.86 10.87
C HIS A 196 29.50 19.08 11.72
N ASN A 197 30.77 19.52 11.69
CA ASN A 197 31.28 20.65 12.48
C ASN A 197 30.99 20.54 13.99
N GLY A 198 31.10 19.34 14.57
CA GLY A 198 30.81 19.11 16.00
C GLY A 198 29.32 19.00 16.35
N VAL A 199 28.42 19.09 15.35
CA VAL A 199 26.99 18.90 15.55
C VAL A 199 26.60 17.49 15.10
N PRO A 200 25.98 16.67 15.98
CA PRO A 200 25.43 15.39 15.58
C PRO A 200 24.24 15.59 14.64
N GLY A 201 24.28 14.94 13.49
CA GLY A 201 23.25 14.91 12.46
C GLY A 201 22.98 13.49 11.99
N TRP A 202 22.02 13.34 11.10
CA TRP A 202 21.64 12.05 10.52
C TRP A 202 21.51 12.19 9.01
N LEU A 203 22.07 11.24 8.27
CA LEU A 203 21.90 11.14 6.82
C LEU A 203 20.84 10.10 6.47
N SER A 204 20.00 10.46 5.51
CA SER A 204 19.06 9.56 4.85
C SER A 204 19.75 8.65 3.82
N LEU A 205 19.07 7.57 3.41
CA LEU A 205 19.53 6.69 2.33
C LEU A 205 19.79 7.47 1.03
N GLN A 206 18.96 8.45 0.72
CA GLN A 206 19.11 9.29 -0.47
C GLN A 206 20.37 10.17 -0.41
N GLU A 207 20.58 10.88 0.71
CA GLU A 207 21.75 11.74 0.89
C GLU A 207 23.05 10.93 0.86
N MET A 208 23.04 9.70 1.36
CA MET A 208 24.17 8.78 1.23
C MET A 208 24.41 8.37 -0.23
N ALA A 209 23.35 8.02 -0.96
CA ALA A 209 23.45 7.63 -2.37
C ALA A 209 24.03 8.77 -3.21
N ASP A 210 23.66 10.02 -2.93
CA ASP A 210 24.17 11.19 -3.64
C ASP A 210 25.59 11.57 -3.21
N SER A 211 25.92 11.43 -1.92
CA SER A 211 27.28 11.63 -1.41
C SER A 211 28.28 10.65 -2.02
N GLY A 212 27.88 9.41 -2.28
CA GLY A 212 28.72 8.40 -2.93
C GLY A 212 29.06 8.73 -4.39
N LYS A 213 28.11 9.30 -5.15
CA LYS A 213 28.30 9.67 -6.56
C LYS A 213 29.30 10.82 -6.75
N ASN A 214 29.40 11.73 -5.78
CA ASN A 214 30.32 12.87 -5.86
C ASN A 214 31.77 12.49 -5.55
N ARG A 215 32.02 11.41 -4.79
CA ARG A 215 33.39 10.95 -4.46
C ARG A 215 34.06 10.14 -5.58
N THR A 216 33.30 9.59 -6.52
CA THR A 216 33.83 8.80 -7.64
C THR A 216 34.12 9.63 -8.90
N ARG A 217 33.89 10.94 -8.84
CA ARG A 217 34.14 11.90 -9.93
C ARG A 217 35.36 12.82 -9.68
N SER A 218 36.09 12.61 -8.60
CA SER A 218 37.39 13.25 -8.29
C SER A 218 38.54 12.27 -8.46
#